data_AF-A0A1T3CXS4-F1
#
_entry.id   AF-A0A1T3CXS4-F1
#
_cell.length_a   1.000
_cell.length_b   1.000
_cell.length_c   1.000
_cell.angle_alpha   90.00
_cell.angle_beta   90.00
_cell.angle_gamma   90.00
#
_symmetry.space_group_name_H-M   'P 1'
#
loop_
_entity.id
_entity.type
_entity.pdbx_description
1 polymer ?
#
loop_
_entity_poly.entity_id
_entity_poly.type
_entity_poly.pdbx_seq_one_letter_code
_entity_poly.pdbx_strand_id
1 'polypeptide(L)'
;MAHLICMGNLGGIAGSNIFLAKEAPHYWTGYGFILAIDCVAFVTCLILRYALKRINAQRDQMTEEDIREKYGDVDLLELGDRSPYFRYTL
;
A
#
# COMPACT_ATOMS: atom_id res chain seq x y z
N MET A 1 -4.14 -15.65 -1.11
CA MET A 1 -5.05 -15.40 0.04
C MET A 1 -4.48 -15.85 1.38
N ALA A 2 -3.91 -17.06 1.53
CA ALA A 2 -3.36 -17.52 2.81
C ALA A 2 -2.34 -16.57 3.46
N HIS A 3 -1.44 -15.97 2.67
CA HIS A 3 -0.42 -15.04 3.18
C HIS A 3 -1.00 -13.77 3.83
N LEU A 4 -2.10 -13.23 3.31
CA LEU A 4 -2.77 -12.05 3.87
C LEU A 4 -3.36 -12.37 5.24
N ILE A 5 -3.97 -13.55 5.38
CA ILE A 5 -4.56 -14.03 6.64
C ILE A 5 -3.45 -14.26 7.67
N CYS A 6 -2.34 -14.89 7.27
CA CYS A 6 -1.19 -15.09 8.15
C CYS A 6 -0.63 -13.76 8.67
N MET A 7 -0.46 -12.75 7.81
CA MET A 7 0.02 -11.44 8.23
C MET A 7 -0.96 -10.74 9.18
N GLY A 8 -2.26 -10.81 8.92
CA GLY A 8 -3.28 -10.25 9.83
C GLY A 8 -3.24 -10.89 11.22
N ASN A 9 -3.12 -12.22 11.29
CA ASN A 9 -3.02 -12.94 12.56
C ASN A 9 -1.74 -12.62 13.34
N LEU A 10 -0.61 -12.44 12.63
CA LEU A 10 0.65 -12.04 13.27
C LEU A 10 0.55 -10.67 13.95
N GLY A 11 -0.16 -9.72 13.34
CA GLY A 11 -0.45 -8.43 13.95
C GLY A 11 -1.23 -8.56 15.27
N GLY A 12 -2.27 -9.42 15.31
CA GLY A 12 -3.04 -9.68 16.53
C GLY A 12 -2.25 -10.39 17.63
N ILE A 13 -1.36 -11.32 17.27
CA ILE A 13 -0.51 -12.03 18.23
C ILE A 13 0.57 -11.09 18.79
N ALA A 14 1.21 -10.29 17.94
CA ALA A 14 2.16 -9.27 18.37
C ALA A 14 1.48 -8.23 19.27
N GLY A 15 0.27 -7.78 18.90
CA GLY A 15 -0.53 -6.80 19.63
C GLY A 15 -1.00 -7.24 21.02
N SER A 16 -1.19 -8.54 21.23
CA SER A 16 -1.63 -9.08 22.53
C SER A 16 -0.49 -9.24 23.54
N ASN A 17 0.78 -9.22 23.11
CA ASN A 17 1.94 -9.48 23.96
C ASN A 17 2.95 -8.32 24.03
N ILE A 18 2.61 -7.14 23.51
CA ILE A 18 3.51 -5.97 23.47
C ILE A 18 3.73 -5.30 24.83
N PHE A 19 2.78 -5.42 25.76
CA PHE A 19 2.89 -4.83 27.09
C PHE A 19 3.55 -5.81 28.06
N LEU A 20 4.85 -5.65 28.25
CA LEU A 20 5.63 -6.50 29.13
C LEU A 20 5.41 -6.13 30.60
N ALA A 21 4.89 -7.06 31.42
CA ALA A 21 4.63 -6.82 32.85
C ALA A 21 5.86 -6.34 33.64
N LYS A 22 7.08 -6.72 33.21
CA LYS A 22 8.35 -6.28 33.81
C LYS A 22 8.65 -4.79 33.64
N GLU A 23 7.95 -4.12 32.72
CA GLU A 23 8.13 -2.69 32.40
C GLU A 23 7.03 -1.82 33.00
N ALA A 24 6.16 -2.41 33.84
CA ALA A 24 5.15 -1.67 34.57
C ALA A 24 5.78 -0.59 35.48
N PRO A 25 5.16 0.59 35.61
CA PRO A 25 3.89 1.02 35.02
C PRO A 25 4.02 1.73 33.65
N HIS A 26 5.24 1.91 33.13
CA HIS A 26 5.49 2.82 32.01
C HIS A 26 5.42 2.15 30.62
N TYR A 27 5.76 0.85 30.53
CA TYR A 27 5.63 0.04 29.30
C TYR A 27 6.24 0.67 28.03
N TRP A 28 7.44 1.25 28.14
CA TRP A 28 8.11 1.96 27.05
C TRP A 28 8.22 1.15 25.75
N THR A 29 8.49 -0.15 25.85
CA THR A 29 8.64 -1.02 24.68
C THR A 29 7.32 -1.19 23.93
N GLY A 30 6.20 -1.36 24.65
CA GLY A 30 4.88 -1.52 24.05
C GLY A 30 4.44 -0.28 23.28
N TYR A 31 4.55 0.90 23.90
CA TYR A 31 4.23 2.17 23.24
C TYR A 31 5.18 2.49 22.09
N GLY A 32 6.49 2.22 22.25
CA GLY A 32 7.47 2.40 21.18
C GLY A 32 7.19 1.52 19.96
N PHE A 33 6.76 0.27 20.19
CA PHE A 33 6.40 -0.66 19.11
C PHE A 33 5.16 -0.20 18.33
N ILE A 34 4.11 0.23 19.04
CA ILE A 34 2.89 0.77 18.40
C ILE A 34 3.27 1.99 17.55
N LEU A 35 4.01 2.94 18.13
CA LEU A 35 4.44 4.14 17.41
C LEU A 35 5.28 3.79 16.16
N ALA A 36 6.16 2.79 16.25
CA ALA A 36 6.96 2.34 15.11
C ALA A 36 6.07 1.77 13.99
N ILE A 37 5.07 0.94 14.32
CA ILE A 37 4.11 0.42 13.34
C ILE A 37 3.31 1.55 12.70
N ASP A 38 2.82 2.49 13.50
CA ASP A 38 2.05 3.64 13.01
C ASP A 38 2.89 4.51 12.07
N CYS A 39 4.17 4.75 12.40
CA CYS A 39 5.09 5.44 11.51
C CYS A 39 5.29 4.69 10.19
N VAL A 40 5.46 3.37 10.22
CA VAL A 40 5.60 2.55 9.00
C VAL A 40 4.32 2.61 8.16
N ALA A 41 3.15 2.51 8.78
CA ALA A 41 1.86 2.63 8.09
C ALA A 41 1.71 4.01 7.43
N PHE A 42 2.05 5.07 8.15
CA PHE A 42 2.01 6.43 7.63
C PHE A 42 2.95 6.61 6.42
N VAL A 43 4.20 6.15 6.53
CA VAL A 43 5.16 6.20 5.41
C VAL A 43 4.65 5.38 4.22
N THR A 44 4.07 4.21 4.45
CA THR A 44 3.50 3.37 3.39
C THR A 44 2.36 4.09 2.67
N CYS A 45 1.48 4.78 3.39
CA CYS A 45 0.43 5.61 2.80
C CYS A 45 1.00 6.73 1.91
N LEU A 46 2.07 7.41 2.35
CA LEU A 46 2.72 8.44 1.54
C LEU A 46 3.34 7.87 0.27
N ILE A 47 4.03 6.73 0.38
CA ILE A 47 4.62 6.02 -0.77
C ILE A 47 3.52 5.64 -1.77
N LEU A 48 2.41 5.06 -1.28
CA LEU A 48 1.28 4.68 -2.12
C LEU A 48 0.69 5.91 -2.84
N ARG A 49 0.44 7.00 -2.11
CA ARG A 49 -0.06 8.26 -2.70
C ARG A 49 0.85 8.77 -3.81
N TYR A 50 2.17 8.77 -3.58
CA TYR A 50 3.13 9.22 -4.59
C TYR A 50 3.19 8.28 -5.80
N ALA A 51 3.18 6.97 -5.56
CA ALA A 51 3.19 5.96 -6.63
C ALA A 51 1.98 6.10 -7.54
N LEU A 52 0.77 6.20 -6.96
CA LEU A 52 -0.46 6.40 -7.71
C LEU A 52 -0.47 7.74 -8.46
N LYS A 53 0.03 8.83 -7.84
CA LYS A 53 0.16 10.13 -8.51
C LYS A 53 1.10 10.05 -9.71
N ARG A 54 2.22 9.35 -9.56
CA ARG A 54 3.19 9.11 -10.63
C ARG A 54 2.59 8.28 -11.77
N ILE A 55 1.81 7.25 -11.46
CA ILE A 55 1.13 6.42 -12.47
C ILE A 55 0.13 7.27 -13.27
N ASN A 56 -0.69 8.08 -12.61
CA ASN A 56 -1.61 8.99 -13.30
C ASN A 56 -0.84 9.97 -14.20
N ALA A 57 0.22 10.61 -13.70
CA ALA A 57 1.03 11.55 -14.47
C ALA A 57 1.70 10.89 -15.70
N GLN A 58 2.17 9.65 -15.57
CA GLN A 58 2.71 8.89 -16.71
C GLN A 58 1.63 8.60 -17.75
N ARG A 59 0.42 8.24 -17.32
CA ARG A 59 -0.72 8.00 -18.21
C ARG A 59 -1.24 9.28 -18.88
N ASP A 60 -1.12 10.44 -18.22
CA ASP A 60 -1.48 11.74 -18.80
C ASP A 60 -0.51 12.20 -19.90
N GLN A 61 0.71 11.65 -19.91
CA GLN A 61 1.73 11.95 -20.92
C GLN A 61 1.73 10.97 -22.10
N MET A 62 0.95 9.89 -22.03
CA MET A 62 0.87 8.91 -23.13
C MET A 62 0.04 9.46 -24.28
N THR A 63 0.59 9.36 -25.49
CA THR A 63 -0.16 9.63 -26.73
C THR A 63 -0.92 8.39 -27.20
N GLU A 64 -1.87 8.56 -28.12
CA GLU A 64 -2.60 7.42 -28.72
C GLU A 64 -1.64 6.45 -29.44
N GLU A 65 -0.56 6.96 -30.03
CA GLU A 65 0.49 6.14 -30.63
C GLU A 65 1.22 5.29 -29.58
N ASP A 66 1.61 5.88 -28.44
CA ASP A 66 2.24 5.15 -27.33
C ASP A 66 1.32 4.05 -26.77
N ILE A 67 0.02 4.34 -26.66
CA ILE A 67 -0.97 3.37 -26.17
C ILE A 67 -1.11 2.21 -27.18
N ARG A 68 -1.18 2.51 -28.47
CA ARG A 68 -1.32 1.51 -29.54
C ARG A 68 -0.07 0.66 -29.69
N GLU A 69 1.13 1.24 -29.55
CA GLU A 69 2.38 0.48 -29.58
C GLU A 69 2.48 -0.48 -28.39
N LYS A 70 2.11 -0.02 -27.19
CA LYS A 70 2.30 -0.77 -25.95
C LYS A 70 1.22 -1.83 -25.68
N TYR A 71 -0.02 -1.57 -26.08
CA TYR A 71 -1.16 -2.45 -25.82
C TYR A 71 -1.72 -3.10 -27.10
N GLY A 72 -1.31 -2.69 -28.30
CA GLY A 72 -1.75 -3.29 -29.55
C GLY A 72 -3.28 -3.27 -29.72
N ASP A 73 -3.86 -4.40 -30.12
CA ASP A 73 -5.31 -4.62 -30.23
C ASP A 73 -5.92 -5.24 -28.95
N VAL A 74 -5.24 -5.19 -27.81
CA VAL A 74 -5.80 -5.69 -26.55
C VAL A 74 -7.02 -4.85 -26.17
N ASP A 75 -8.11 -5.50 -25.79
CA ASP A 75 -9.28 -4.80 -25.26
C ASP A 75 -8.90 -4.12 -23.94
N LEU A 76 -8.81 -2.79 -23.99
CA LEU A 76 -8.39 -1.97 -22.87
C LEU A 76 -9.39 -2.00 -21.71
N LEU A 77 -10.61 -2.51 -21.93
CA LEU A 77 -11.60 -2.77 -20.88
C LEU A 77 -11.22 -3.98 -20.03
N GLU A 78 -10.63 -5.02 -20.60
CA GLU A 78 -10.20 -6.22 -19.86
C GLU A 78 -9.03 -5.94 -18.90
N LEU A 79 -8.27 -4.87 -19.16
CA LEU A 79 -7.16 -4.44 -18.31
C LEU A 79 -7.60 -3.88 -16.96
N GLY A 80 -8.87 -3.49 -16.79
CA GLY A 80 -9.39 -2.92 -15.55
C GLY A 80 -8.61 -1.68 -15.10
N ASP A 81 -8.10 -1.68 -13.87
CA ASP A 81 -7.35 -0.55 -13.28
C ASP A 81 -5.99 -0.31 -13.93
N ARG A 82 -5.46 -1.31 -14.65
CA ARG A 82 -4.22 -1.21 -15.42
C ARG A 82 -4.40 -0.46 -16.73
N SER A 83 -5.64 -0.24 -17.18
CA SER A 83 -5.95 0.50 -18.39
C SER A 83 -5.29 1.89 -18.35
N PRO A 84 -4.66 2.34 -19.45
CA PRO A 84 -4.08 3.68 -19.53
C PRO A 84 -5.12 4.79 -19.38
N TYR A 85 -6.41 4.49 -19.59
CA TYR A 85 -7.52 5.41 -19.36
C TYR A 85 -8.02 5.43 -17.92
N PHE A 86 -7.68 4.44 -17.10
CA PHE A 86 -8.05 4.43 -15.69
C PHE A 86 -7.27 5.51 -14.93
N ARG A 87 -7.96 6.25 -14.05
CA ARG A 87 -7.37 7.28 -13.19
C ARG A 87 -7.63 6.95 -11.73
N TYR A 88 -6.57 6.88 -10.94
CA TYR A 88 -6.68 6.69 -9.50
C TYR A 88 -7.07 8.01 -8.82
N THR A 89 -8.14 8.02 -8.02
CA THR A 89 -8.53 9.18 -7.21
C THR A 89 -7.63 9.28 -5.96
N LEU A 90 -7.08 10.45 -5.69
CA LEU A 90 -6.09 10.72 -4.63
C LEU A 90 -6.51 11.83 -3.69
#